data_AF-A0AA97D4D7-F1
#
_entry.id   AF-A0AA97D4D7-F1
#
_cell.length_a   1.000
_cell.length_b   1.000
_cell.length_c   1.000
_cell.angle_alpha   90.00
_cell.angle_beta   90.00
_cell.angle_gamma   90.00
#
_symmetry.space_group_name_H-M   'P 1'
#
loop_
_entity.id
_entity.type
_entity.pdbx_description
1 polymer ?
#
loop_
_entity_poly.entity_id
_entity_poly.type
_entity_poly.pdbx_seq_one_letter_code
_entity_poly.pdbx_strand_id
1 'polypeptide(L)'
;MPFFKWERSDEKFSDLNFTTKCWLLFGLIFMTCIAILLLYGANKGMNEHVFFDKGDYYVSEVSIQAPAFFLLPFPVLMMIGIIQKIFNYKNEKTFLLMIKSTLAGIVLYFISSIVLSFYIEANLKNHGYTYCSWYKFSPTRSPDVWLKNDELCLKVHHYVVSDVKEWFEWHNEQGIEPQLDELKAFIAKVNKEQGR
;
A
#
# COMPACT_ATOMS: atom_id res chain seq x y z
N MET A 1 19.71 -3.24 27.47
CA MET A 1 20.51 -2.10 26.94
C MET A 1 19.55 -1.00 26.53
N PRO A 2 19.81 0.28 26.83
CA PRO A 2 18.92 1.35 26.39
C PRO A 2 18.93 1.42 24.86
N PHE A 3 17.74 1.32 24.27
CA PHE A 3 17.53 1.31 22.81
C PHE A 3 17.99 2.61 22.12
N PHE A 4 17.99 3.72 22.88
CA PHE A 4 18.51 5.01 22.45
C PHE A 4 19.58 5.50 23.42
N LYS A 5 20.71 6.00 22.89
CA LYS A 5 21.74 6.67 23.69
C LYS A 5 21.92 8.09 23.18
N TRP A 6 21.43 9.06 23.95
CA TRP A 6 21.58 10.49 23.68
C TRP A 6 22.91 11.00 24.21
N GLU A 7 24.00 10.46 23.65
CA GLU A 7 25.36 10.88 23.99
C GLU A 7 25.77 12.06 23.11
N ARG A 8 26.34 13.11 23.71
CA ARG A 8 26.79 14.29 22.95
C ARG A 8 27.83 13.89 21.91
N SER A 9 27.71 14.48 20.73
CA SER A 9 28.66 14.36 19.62
C SER A 9 29.71 15.45 19.74
N ASP A 10 30.97 15.12 19.46
CA ASP A 10 32.07 16.08 19.39
C ASP A 10 31.91 17.02 18.17
N GLU A 11 31.36 16.49 17.08
CA GLU A 11 30.97 17.27 15.90
C GLU A 11 29.61 17.94 16.14
N LYS A 12 29.56 19.28 16.07
CA LYS A 12 28.31 20.04 16.18
C LYS A 12 27.67 20.25 14.81
N PHE A 13 26.35 20.29 14.80
CA PHE A 13 25.54 20.67 13.65
C PHE A 13 25.91 22.06 13.11
N SER A 14 26.29 23.00 13.97
CA SER A 14 26.78 24.33 13.56
C SER A 14 27.96 24.25 12.61
N ASP A 15 28.82 23.24 12.80
CA ASP A 15 30.11 23.09 12.14
C ASP A 15 29.97 22.41 10.78
N LEU A 16 28.77 21.89 10.46
CA LEU A 16 28.46 21.29 9.16
C LEU A 16 28.30 22.35 8.06
N ASN A 17 28.68 21.97 6.84
CA ASN A 17 28.47 22.77 5.65
C ASN A 17 26.97 22.99 5.37
N PHE A 18 26.64 24.13 4.74
CA PHE A 18 25.26 24.50 4.40
C PHE A 18 24.53 23.39 3.63
N THR A 19 25.18 22.81 2.62
CA THR A 19 24.62 21.71 1.82
C THR A 19 24.22 20.50 2.68
N THR A 20 25.06 20.11 3.65
CA THR A 20 24.77 18.98 4.56
C THR A 20 23.56 19.29 5.45
N LYS A 21 23.46 20.53 5.94
CA LYS A 21 22.29 20.97 6.73
C LYS A 21 21.01 20.90 5.90
N CYS A 22 21.04 21.36 4.65
CA CYS A 22 19.90 21.26 3.73
C CYS A 22 19.51 19.80 3.47
N TRP A 23 20.46 18.90 3.23
CA TRP A 23 20.18 17.48 3.05
C TRP A 23 19.56 16.81 4.28
N LEU A 24 20.02 17.16 5.49
CA LEU A 24 19.43 16.64 6.72
C LEU A 24 17.97 17.10 6.88
N LEU A 25 17.67 18.37 6.62
CA LEU A 25 16.31 18.91 6.70
C LEU A 25 15.40 18.34 5.61
N PHE A 26 15.89 18.25 4.37
CA PHE A 26 15.16 17.61 3.28
C PHE A 26 14.89 16.14 3.59
N GLY A 27 15.90 15.41 4.09
CA GLY A 27 15.77 14.03 4.51
C GLY A 27 14.69 13.85 5.59
N LEU A 28 14.61 14.77 6.56
CA LEU A 28 13.58 14.72 7.59
C LEU A 28 12.16 14.82 7.00
N ILE A 29 11.94 15.79 6.09
CA ILE A 29 10.65 15.98 5.40
C ILE A 29 10.32 14.76 4.55
N PHE A 30 11.28 14.29 3.75
CA PHE A 30 11.11 13.15 2.86
C PHE A 30 10.75 11.87 3.63
N MET A 31 11.45 11.57 4.73
CA MET A 31 11.14 10.39 5.55
C MET A 31 9.80 10.52 6.29
N THR A 32 9.39 11.75 6.62
CA THR A 32 8.04 12.01 7.16
C THR A 32 6.97 11.66 6.13
N CYS A 33 7.13 12.10 4.87
CA CYS A 33 6.23 11.76 3.78
C CYS A 33 6.16 10.24 3.56
N ILE A 34 7.30 9.54 3.57
CA ILE A 34 7.34 8.08 3.45
C ILE A 34 6.58 7.41 4.60
N ALA A 35 6.78 7.84 5.85
CA ALA A 35 6.07 7.29 7.00
C ALA A 35 4.54 7.47 6.86
N ILE A 36 4.09 8.64 6.42
CA ILE A 36 2.67 8.92 6.18
C ILE A 36 2.11 8.01 5.08
N LEU A 37 2.83 7.85 3.97
CA LEU A 37 2.40 6.98 2.87
C LEU A 37 2.30 5.51 3.30
N LEU A 38 3.26 5.02 4.09
CA LEU A 38 3.22 3.66 4.64
C LEU A 38 2.04 3.47 5.60
N LEU A 39 1.78 4.44 6.49
CA LEU A 39 0.65 4.38 7.40
C LEU A 39 -0.69 4.44 6.65
N TYR A 40 -0.82 5.33 5.67
CA TYR A 40 -2.01 5.44 4.85
C TYR A 40 -2.28 4.15 4.07
N GLY A 41 -1.25 3.59 3.41
CA GLY A 41 -1.37 2.33 2.68
C GLY A 41 -1.71 1.15 3.61
N ALA A 42 -1.05 1.05 4.77
CA ALA A 42 -1.36 0.01 5.75
C ALA A 42 -2.79 0.12 6.28
N ASN A 43 -3.23 1.34 6.63
CA ASN A 43 -4.61 1.58 7.11
C ASN A 43 -5.64 1.25 6.03
N LYS A 44 -5.39 1.67 4.78
CA LYS A 44 -6.23 1.35 3.63
C LYS A 44 -6.35 -0.16 3.45
N GLY A 45 -5.22 -0.86 3.34
CA GLY A 45 -5.21 -2.32 3.15
C GLY A 45 -5.85 -3.08 4.31
N MET A 46 -5.67 -2.64 5.56
CA MET A 46 -6.32 -3.26 6.72
C MET A 46 -7.84 -3.06 6.69
N ASN A 47 -8.33 -1.84 6.44
CA ASN A 47 -9.76 -1.56 6.48
C ASN A 47 -10.51 -2.11 5.27
N GLU A 48 -9.94 -2.00 4.07
CA GLU A 48 -10.59 -2.40 2.82
C GLU A 48 -10.48 -3.90 2.52
N HIS A 49 -9.50 -4.61 3.10
CA HIS A 49 -9.26 -6.02 2.74
C HIS A 49 -9.29 -6.97 3.94
N VAL A 50 -8.81 -6.54 5.12
CA VAL A 50 -8.75 -7.42 6.32
C VAL A 50 -10.02 -7.30 7.15
N PHE A 51 -10.44 -6.08 7.47
CA PHE A 51 -11.67 -5.77 8.23
C PHE A 51 -12.88 -5.55 7.33
N PHE A 52 -12.79 -6.01 6.08
CA PHE A 52 -13.77 -5.90 5.00
C PHE A 52 -15.24 -5.78 5.48
N ASP A 53 -15.92 -4.70 5.08
CA ASP A 53 -17.34 -4.47 5.32
C ASP A 53 -18.19 -4.80 4.07
N LYS A 54 -19.36 -5.39 4.28
CA LYS A 54 -20.10 -6.22 3.29
C LYS A 54 -20.90 -5.44 2.25
N GLY A 55 -20.65 -4.14 2.09
CA GLY A 55 -21.40 -3.29 1.17
C GLY A 55 -21.08 -3.55 -0.30
N ASP A 56 -19.80 -3.52 -0.63
CA ASP A 56 -19.32 -3.43 -2.02
C ASP A 56 -19.63 -4.70 -2.82
N TYR A 57 -19.99 -4.59 -4.10
CA TYR A 57 -20.12 -5.77 -4.98
C TYR A 57 -18.80 -6.09 -5.70
N TYR A 58 -17.90 -5.10 -5.80
CA TYR A 58 -16.58 -5.20 -6.41
C TYR A 58 -15.50 -4.94 -5.35
N VAL A 59 -14.46 -5.76 -5.30
CA VAL A 59 -13.29 -5.54 -4.43
C VAL A 59 -12.01 -5.63 -5.27
N SER A 60 -11.21 -4.56 -5.21
CA SER A 60 -9.86 -4.47 -5.79
C SER A 60 -8.83 -4.73 -4.69
N GLU A 61 -8.40 -5.97 -4.55
CA GLU A 61 -7.54 -6.44 -3.46
C GLU A 61 -6.05 -6.20 -3.74
N VAL A 62 -5.34 -5.58 -2.79
CA VAL A 62 -3.88 -5.44 -2.83
C VAL A 62 -3.27 -5.89 -1.50
N SER A 63 -3.07 -7.21 -1.36
CA SER A 63 -2.61 -7.87 -0.12
C SER A 63 -1.31 -7.35 0.46
N ILE A 64 -0.48 -6.72 -0.38
CA ILE A 64 0.81 -6.14 0.02
C ILE A 64 0.68 -4.80 0.78
N GLN A 65 -0.50 -4.15 0.73
CA GLN A 65 -0.71 -2.87 1.42
C GLN A 65 -0.85 -3.03 2.93
N ALA A 66 -1.67 -3.97 3.39
CA ALA A 66 -1.92 -4.23 4.80
C ALA A 66 -0.63 -4.44 5.64
N PRO A 67 0.35 -5.28 5.23
CA PRO A 67 1.57 -5.51 6.00
C PRO A 67 2.59 -4.36 5.93
N ALA A 68 2.36 -3.30 5.15
CA ALA A 68 3.32 -2.21 4.97
C ALA A 68 3.76 -1.53 6.28
N PHE A 69 2.97 -1.65 7.36
CA PHE A 69 3.34 -1.14 8.68
C PHE A 69 4.64 -1.74 9.22
N PHE A 70 5.03 -2.96 8.82
CA PHE A 70 6.30 -3.56 9.21
C PHE A 70 7.53 -2.80 8.70
N LEU A 71 7.37 -1.97 7.66
CA LEU A 71 8.42 -1.13 7.10
C LEU A 71 8.53 0.24 7.80
N LEU A 72 7.56 0.60 8.66
CA LEU A 72 7.51 1.87 9.39
C LEU A 72 8.74 2.16 10.28
N PRO A 73 9.41 1.17 10.91
CA PRO A 73 10.59 1.44 11.72
C PRO A 73 11.72 2.13 10.95
N PHE A 74 11.84 1.90 9.64
CA PHE A 74 12.87 2.52 8.81
C PHE A 74 12.76 4.05 8.77
N PRO A 75 11.67 4.67 8.27
CA PRO A 75 11.55 6.12 8.26
C PRO A 75 11.57 6.71 9.66
N VAL A 76 10.94 6.06 10.65
CA VAL A 76 10.90 6.58 12.03
C VAL A 76 12.29 6.67 12.65
N LEU A 77 13.09 5.60 12.58
CA LEU A 77 14.43 5.60 13.17
C LEU A 77 15.39 6.50 12.39
N MET A 78 15.21 6.63 11.07
CA MET A 78 15.98 7.59 10.27
C MET A 78 15.68 9.04 10.69
N MET A 79 14.41 9.40 10.89
CA MET A 79 14.03 10.71 11.43
C MET A 79 14.66 10.97 12.80
N ILE A 80 14.61 9.98 13.70
CA ILE A 80 15.26 10.10 15.03
C ILE A 80 16.77 10.30 14.89
N GLY A 81 17.43 9.56 13.98
CA GLY A 81 18.87 9.70 13.73
C GLY A 81 19.27 11.07 13.16
N ILE A 82 18.41 11.66 12.33
CA ILE A 82 18.57 13.04 11.81
C ILE A 82 18.39 14.05 12.94
N ILE A 83 17.33 13.92 13.74
CA ILE A 83 17.06 14.77 14.91
C ILE A 83 18.24 14.73 15.88
N GLN A 84 18.74 13.54 16.20
CA GLN A 84 19.95 13.37 17.03
C GLN A 84 21.12 14.19 16.48
N LYS A 85 21.37 14.13 15.18
CA LYS A 85 22.46 14.90 14.55
C LYS A 85 22.24 16.41 14.65
N ILE A 86 21.01 16.90 14.42
CA ILE A 86 20.65 18.32 14.55
C ILE A 86 20.89 18.83 15.98
N PHE A 87 20.58 18.01 16.99
CA PHE A 87 20.76 18.36 18.40
C PHE A 87 22.16 18.03 18.96
N ASN A 88 23.15 17.74 18.11
CA ASN A 88 24.53 17.42 18.49
C ASN A 88 24.67 16.15 19.33
N TYR A 89 23.93 15.09 18.97
CA TYR A 89 24.03 13.77 19.57
C TYR A 89 24.56 12.74 18.57
N LYS A 90 25.24 11.71 19.10
CA LYS A 90 25.68 10.54 18.33
C LYS A 90 24.46 9.72 17.88
N ASN A 91 24.47 9.29 16.62
CA ASN A 91 23.36 8.54 16.00
C ASN A 91 23.74 7.12 15.54
N GLU A 92 24.97 6.68 15.74
CA GLU A 92 25.49 5.36 15.33
C GLU A 92 24.62 4.21 15.84
N LYS A 93 24.20 4.25 17.11
CA LYS A 93 23.34 3.23 17.71
C LYS A 93 21.94 3.22 17.11
N THR A 94 21.41 4.39 16.78
CA THR A 94 20.10 4.53 16.12
C THR A 94 20.17 3.96 14.71
N PHE A 95 21.25 4.22 13.97
CA PHE A 95 21.47 3.62 12.65
C PHE A 95 21.63 2.10 12.73
N LEU A 96 22.37 1.59 13.71
CA LEU A 96 22.49 0.14 13.91
C LEU A 96 21.13 -0.51 14.23
N LEU A 97 20.32 0.14 15.07
CA LEU A 97 18.96 -0.30 15.37
C LEU A 97 18.07 -0.26 14.13
N MET A 98 18.16 0.82 13.34
CA MET A 98 17.43 0.98 12.08
C MET A 98 17.73 -0.16 11.11
N ILE A 99 19.00 -0.53 10.92
CA ILE A 99 19.37 -1.64 10.05
C ILE A 99 18.75 -2.95 10.56
N LYS A 100 18.91 -3.25 11.85
CA LYS A 100 18.36 -4.48 12.45
C LYS A 100 16.84 -4.55 12.35
N SER A 101 16.15 -3.46 12.67
CA SER A 101 14.69 -3.38 12.60
C SER A 101 14.18 -3.46 11.17
N THR A 102 14.89 -2.86 10.21
CA THR A 102 14.52 -2.90 8.79
C THR A 102 14.65 -4.32 8.26
N LEU A 103 15.74 -5.03 8.56
CA LEU A 103 15.91 -6.44 8.17
C LEU A 103 14.80 -7.32 8.75
N ALA A 104 14.51 -7.18 10.04
CA ALA A 104 13.41 -7.91 10.66
C ALA A 104 12.05 -7.53 10.04
N GLY A 105 11.81 -6.23 9.80
CA GLY A 105 10.59 -5.71 9.20
C GLY A 105 10.35 -6.23 7.79
N ILE A 106 11.39 -6.33 6.96
CA ILE A 106 11.30 -6.91 5.61
C ILE A 106 10.87 -8.38 5.68
N VAL A 107 11.48 -9.17 6.57
CA VAL A 107 11.11 -10.59 6.73
C VAL A 107 9.65 -10.72 7.18
N LEU A 108 9.24 -9.95 8.19
CA LEU A 108 7.87 -9.94 8.70
C LEU A 108 6.87 -9.47 7.65
N TYR A 109 7.24 -8.49 6.84
CA TYR A 109 6.43 -7.98 5.74
C TYR A 109 6.08 -9.07 4.74
N PHE A 110 7.07 -9.84 4.26
CA PHE A 110 6.83 -10.91 3.30
C PHE A 110 6.02 -12.06 3.90
N ILE A 111 6.36 -12.51 5.12
CA ILE A 111 5.60 -13.57 5.80
C ILE A 111 4.14 -13.14 5.98
N SER A 112 3.92 -11.92 6.45
CA SER A 112 2.58 -11.39 6.69
C SER A 112 1.82 -11.15 5.40
N SER A 113 2.49 -10.74 4.32
CA SER A 113 1.86 -10.61 3.00
C SER A 113 1.26 -11.93 2.56
N ILE A 114 2.03 -13.03 2.66
CA ILE A 114 1.55 -14.37 2.29
C ILE A 114 0.37 -14.79 3.17
N VAL A 115 0.50 -14.66 4.49
CA VAL A 115 -0.57 -15.05 5.44
C VAL A 115 -1.84 -14.23 5.21
N LEU A 116 -1.72 -12.92 4.99
CA LEU A 116 -2.86 -12.04 4.74
C LEU A 116 -3.50 -12.31 3.37
N SER A 117 -2.74 -12.61 2.32
CA SER A 117 -3.32 -12.99 1.02
C SER A 117 -4.26 -14.20 1.18
N PHE A 118 -3.83 -15.25 1.88
CA PHE A 118 -4.68 -16.42 2.12
C PHE A 118 -5.90 -16.09 2.99
N TYR A 119 -5.70 -15.27 4.03
CA TYR A 119 -6.80 -14.85 4.90
C TYR A 119 -7.85 -14.04 4.16
N ILE A 120 -7.43 -13.05 3.36
CA ILE A 120 -8.31 -12.16 2.60
C ILE A 120 -9.07 -12.96 1.54
N GLU A 121 -8.39 -13.82 0.80
CA GLU A 121 -9.04 -14.72 -0.18
C GLU A 121 -10.10 -15.61 0.49
N ALA A 122 -9.75 -16.26 1.61
CA ALA A 122 -10.69 -17.11 2.33
C ALA A 122 -11.89 -16.28 2.87
N ASN A 123 -11.62 -15.09 3.39
CA ASN A 123 -12.65 -14.19 3.90
C ASN A 123 -13.61 -13.74 2.78
N LEU A 124 -13.09 -13.34 1.62
CA LEU A 124 -13.89 -12.93 0.46
C LEU A 124 -14.76 -14.09 -0.05
N LYS A 125 -14.20 -15.30 -0.19
CA LYS A 125 -14.98 -16.48 -0.59
C LYS A 125 -16.09 -16.82 0.40
N ASN A 126 -15.81 -16.72 1.71
CA ASN A 126 -16.83 -16.93 2.75
C ASN A 126 -17.98 -15.89 2.68
N HIS A 127 -17.74 -14.75 2.05
CA HIS A 127 -18.74 -13.71 1.81
C HIS A 127 -19.40 -13.80 0.42
N GLY A 128 -19.14 -14.87 -0.34
CA GLY A 128 -19.77 -15.11 -1.64
C GLY A 128 -19.07 -14.44 -2.82
N TYR A 129 -17.87 -13.89 -2.64
CA TYR A 129 -17.13 -13.31 -3.75
C TYR A 129 -16.43 -14.39 -4.58
N THR A 130 -16.41 -14.15 -5.89
CA THR A 130 -15.72 -14.95 -6.88
C THR A 130 -14.56 -14.17 -7.48
N TYR A 131 -13.42 -14.85 -7.64
CA TYR A 131 -12.22 -14.27 -8.25
C TYR A 131 -12.40 -14.09 -9.76
N CYS A 132 -12.08 -12.90 -10.27
CA CYS A 132 -12.15 -12.59 -11.70
C CYS A 132 -10.78 -12.22 -12.29
N SER A 133 -10.11 -13.19 -12.92
CA SER A 133 -8.79 -12.97 -13.53
C SER A 133 -8.81 -12.09 -14.79
N TRP A 134 -9.96 -11.97 -15.46
CA TRP A 134 -10.07 -11.21 -16.72
C TRP A 134 -9.89 -9.70 -16.53
N TYR A 135 -10.12 -9.20 -15.32
CA TYR A 135 -9.91 -7.80 -14.95
C TYR A 135 -8.54 -7.55 -14.30
N LYS A 136 -7.64 -8.52 -14.36
CA LYS A 136 -6.27 -8.38 -13.90
C LYS A 136 -5.41 -7.81 -15.03
N PHE A 137 -5.03 -6.54 -14.95
CA PHE A 137 -4.16 -5.89 -15.94
C PHE A 137 -2.76 -6.52 -16.02
N SER A 138 -2.22 -7.01 -14.89
CA SER A 138 -0.91 -7.64 -14.81
C SER A 138 -0.91 -8.78 -13.78
N PRO A 139 -0.43 -9.99 -14.13
CA PRO A 139 -0.43 -11.13 -13.21
C PRO A 139 0.28 -10.86 -11.87
N THR A 140 1.28 -9.97 -11.86
CA THR A 140 2.17 -9.74 -10.70
C THR A 140 2.04 -8.35 -10.08
N ARG A 141 1.39 -7.40 -10.74
CA ARG A 141 1.37 -5.99 -10.29
C ARG A 141 -0.01 -5.37 -10.17
N SER A 142 -1.04 -5.96 -10.76
CA SER A 142 -2.39 -5.41 -10.62
C SER A 142 -3.11 -6.05 -9.43
N PRO A 143 -4.00 -5.29 -8.78
CA PRO A 143 -4.89 -5.82 -7.75
C PRO A 143 -5.62 -7.08 -8.23
N ASP A 144 -5.90 -7.98 -7.31
CA ASP A 144 -6.81 -9.08 -7.56
C ASP A 144 -8.25 -8.57 -7.50
N VAL A 145 -9.05 -8.96 -8.51
CA VAL A 145 -10.43 -8.48 -8.65
C VAL A 145 -11.39 -9.56 -8.18
N TRP A 146 -12.29 -9.16 -7.29
CA TRP A 146 -13.30 -10.02 -6.69
C TRP A 146 -14.69 -9.42 -6.90
N LEU A 147 -15.67 -10.26 -7.27
CA LEU A 147 -17.03 -9.85 -7.60
C LEU A 147 -18.04 -10.71 -6.82
N LYS A 148 -19.11 -10.10 -6.29
CA LYS A 148 -20.23 -10.85 -5.69
C LYS A 148 -20.99 -11.70 -6.71
N ASN A 149 -21.23 -11.15 -7.89
CA ASN A 149 -21.89 -11.84 -9.00
C ASN A 149 -20.82 -12.26 -10.03
N ASP A 150 -20.68 -13.57 -10.26
CA ASP A 150 -19.70 -14.15 -11.17
C ASP A 150 -20.05 -13.92 -12.65
N GLU A 151 -21.33 -13.67 -12.98
CA GLU A 151 -21.76 -13.32 -14.34
C GLU A 151 -21.13 -12.01 -14.82
N LEU A 152 -20.78 -11.11 -13.91
CA LEU A 152 -20.10 -9.85 -14.20
C LEU A 152 -18.62 -10.06 -14.57
N CYS A 153 -18.06 -11.27 -14.42
CA CYS A 153 -16.68 -11.57 -14.80
C CYS A 153 -16.55 -11.83 -16.30
N LEU A 154 -16.57 -10.76 -17.10
CA LEU A 154 -16.48 -10.86 -18.55
C LEU A 154 -15.04 -10.85 -19.04
N LYS A 155 -14.78 -11.68 -20.06
CA LYS A 155 -13.50 -11.63 -20.78
C LYS A 155 -13.41 -10.33 -21.57
N VAL A 156 -12.51 -9.44 -21.14
CA VAL A 156 -12.23 -8.17 -21.81
C VAL A 156 -10.78 -8.11 -22.26
N HIS A 157 -10.49 -7.18 -23.17
CA HIS A 157 -9.12 -6.87 -23.52
C HIS A 157 -8.46 -5.95 -22.47
N HIS A 158 -7.14 -6.07 -22.33
CA HIS A 158 -6.34 -5.38 -21.31
C HIS A 158 -6.54 -3.85 -21.25
N TYR A 159 -6.84 -3.21 -22.39
CA TYR A 159 -7.01 -1.75 -22.49
C TYR A 159 -8.39 -1.26 -22.01
N VAL A 160 -9.36 -2.15 -21.80
CA VAL A 160 -10.70 -1.84 -21.25
C VAL A 160 -10.75 -2.11 -19.74
N VAL A 161 -9.75 -2.81 -19.20
CA VAL A 161 -9.72 -3.23 -17.78
C VAL A 161 -9.74 -2.03 -16.84
N SER A 162 -9.05 -0.94 -17.18
CA SER A 162 -9.06 0.29 -16.35
C SER A 162 -10.44 0.93 -16.34
N ASP A 163 -11.06 1.08 -17.51
CA ASP A 163 -12.40 1.68 -17.63
C ASP A 163 -13.46 0.86 -16.88
N VAL A 164 -13.38 -0.47 -16.97
CA VAL A 164 -14.28 -1.39 -16.25
C VAL A 164 -14.07 -1.31 -14.74
N LYS A 165 -12.82 -1.17 -14.30
CA LYS A 165 -12.51 -0.97 -12.88
C LYS A 165 -13.12 0.34 -12.36
N GLU A 166 -12.92 1.46 -13.05
CA GLU A 166 -13.50 2.75 -12.66
C GLU A 166 -15.03 2.70 -12.63
N TRP A 167 -15.63 2.00 -13.60
CA TRP A 167 -17.07 1.77 -13.66
C TRP A 167 -17.59 0.96 -12.45
N PHE A 168 -16.86 -0.08 -12.03
CA PHE A 168 -17.18 -0.83 -10.82
C PHE A 168 -16.91 -0.06 -9.52
N GLU A 169 -15.92 0.83 -9.48
CA GLU A 169 -15.74 1.71 -8.31
C GLU A 169 -16.93 2.68 -8.19
N TRP A 170 -17.39 3.22 -9.33
CA TRP A 170 -18.52 4.13 -9.36
C TRP A 170 -19.84 3.52 -8.84
N HIS A 171 -20.24 2.30 -9.24
CA HIS A 171 -21.50 1.77 -8.65
C HIS A 171 -21.33 1.33 -7.19
N ASN A 172 -20.12 0.96 -6.74
CA ASN A 172 -19.88 0.67 -5.33
C ASN A 172 -20.18 1.94 -4.51
N GLU A 173 -19.73 3.11 -4.98
CA GLU A 173 -20.05 4.41 -4.36
C GLU A 173 -21.56 4.71 -4.35
N GLN A 174 -22.29 4.27 -5.37
CA GLN A 174 -23.75 4.42 -5.42
C GLN A 174 -24.50 3.35 -4.60
N GLY A 175 -23.83 2.27 -4.18
CA GLY A 175 -24.47 1.12 -3.55
C GLY A 175 -25.43 0.35 -4.47
N ILE A 176 -25.26 0.48 -5.80
CA ILE A 176 -26.13 -0.15 -6.80
C ILE A 176 -25.39 -1.33 -7.40
N GLU A 177 -25.98 -2.53 -7.34
CA GLU A 177 -25.38 -3.68 -8.02
C GLU A 177 -25.62 -3.59 -9.54
N PRO A 178 -24.54 -3.56 -10.34
CA PRO A 178 -24.64 -3.43 -11.78
C PRO A 178 -25.29 -4.66 -12.44
N GLN A 179 -26.04 -4.42 -13.50
CA GLN A 179 -26.63 -5.50 -14.31
C GLN A 179 -25.67 -5.97 -15.40
N LEU A 180 -25.76 -7.26 -15.76
CA LEU A 180 -24.92 -7.87 -16.79
C LEU A 180 -25.02 -7.16 -18.15
N ASP A 181 -26.23 -6.80 -18.56
CA ASP A 181 -26.46 -6.15 -19.85
C ASP A 181 -25.93 -4.71 -19.87
N GLU A 182 -25.94 -4.04 -18.72
CA GLU A 182 -25.36 -2.70 -18.55
C GLU A 182 -23.83 -2.75 -18.73
N LEU A 183 -23.17 -3.72 -18.09
CA LEU A 183 -21.73 -3.94 -18.23
C LEU A 183 -21.34 -4.26 -19.68
N LYS A 184 -22.12 -5.11 -20.37
CA LYS A 184 -21.89 -5.42 -21.80
C LYS A 184 -22.02 -4.17 -22.67
N ALA A 185 -23.05 -3.35 -22.44
CA ALA A 185 -23.26 -2.11 -23.17
C ALA A 185 -22.12 -1.11 -22.94
N PHE A 186 -21.65 -1.00 -21.69
CA PHE A 186 -20.50 -0.18 -21.32
C PHE A 186 -19.23 -0.63 -22.05
N ILE A 187 -18.88 -1.92 -21.98
CA ILE A 187 -17.70 -2.48 -22.65
C ILE A 187 -17.76 -2.27 -24.17
N ALA A 188 -18.94 -2.46 -24.79
CA ALA A 188 -19.13 -2.24 -26.22
C ALA A 188 -18.89 -0.77 -26.61
N LYS A 189 -19.35 0.18 -25.77
CA LYS A 189 -19.11 1.61 -25.97
C LYS A 189 -17.62 1.95 -25.88
N VAL A 190 -16.93 1.48 -24.84
CA VAL A 190 -15.49 1.73 -24.66
C VAL A 190 -14.66 1.14 -25.81
N ASN A 191 -14.97 -0.08 -26.24
CA ASN A 191 -14.30 -0.69 -27.40
C ASN A 191 -14.46 0.18 -28.66
N LYS A 192 -15.68 0.67 -28.93
CA LYS A 192 -15.96 1.54 -30.08
C LYS A 192 -15.19 2.86 -30.02
N GLU A 193 -15.11 3.49 -28.85
CA GLU A 193 -14.36 4.73 -28.64
C GLU A 193 -12.85 4.53 -28.85
N GLN A 194 -12.34 3.34 -28.52
CA GLN A 194 -10.96 2.95 -28.79
C GLN A 194 -10.73 2.41 -30.22
N GLY A 195 -11.73 2.49 -31.10
CA GLY A 195 -11.62 2.11 -32.51
C GLY A 195 -11.64 0.60 -32.77
N ARG A 196 -12.36 -0.18 -31.95
CA ARG A 196 -12.49 -1.63 -32.06
C ARG A 196 -13.93 -2.12 -32.06
#